data_AF-A0A172ZFQ4-F1
#
_entry.id   AF-A0A172ZFQ4-F1
#
_cell.length_a   1.000
_cell.length_b   1.000
_cell.length_c   1.000
_cell.angle_alpha   90.00
_cell.angle_beta   90.00
_cell.angle_gamma   90.00
#
_symmetry.space_group_name_H-M   'P 1'
#
loop_
_entity.id
_entity.type
_entity.pdbx_description
1 polymer ?
#
loop_
_entity_poly.entity_id
_entity_poly.type
_entity_poly.pdbx_seq_one_letter_code
_entity_poly.pdbx_strand_id
1 'polypeptide(L)'
;MANLFPDTDDFIWGDEQTAADADSTEVIFGRSWRYDYDAGDFVMTPSGRVAVADEKEAWVQWCHKAILTPRYRHVIYSRDYGSELEELIGSALGRAVMESEITRMVSEALLMDERTASVDQFTFTWSEDHCMMSCRITNVQDDTEILESEVI
;
A
#
# COMPACT_ATOMS: atom_id res chain seq x y z
N MET A 1 38.16 19.07 36.18
CA MET A 1 37.06 18.13 35.90
C MET A 1 37.67 16.82 35.50
N ALA A 2 37.19 15.69 36.04
CA ALA A 2 37.66 14.38 35.59
C ALA A 2 37.01 14.07 34.23
N ASN A 3 37.83 13.68 33.24
CA ASN A 3 37.32 13.14 31.98
C ASN A 3 36.66 11.79 32.28
N LEU A 4 35.37 11.69 31.97
CA LEU A 4 34.52 10.50 32.19
C LEU A 4 34.38 9.63 30.93
N PHE A 5 35.19 9.90 29.90
CA PHE A 5 35.23 9.08 28.68
C PHE A 5 36.47 8.18 28.71
N PRO A 6 36.34 6.91 28.28
CA PRO A 6 37.46 6.00 28.19
C PRO A 6 38.44 6.44 27.09
N ASP A 7 39.70 6.65 27.45
CA ASP A 7 40.80 6.83 26.50
C ASP A 7 41.18 5.45 25.96
N THR A 8 40.50 4.98 24.93
CA THR A 8 40.84 3.73 24.23
C THR A 8 40.91 3.96 22.74
N ASP A 9 42.16 4.09 22.27
CA ASP A 9 42.63 4.03 20.87
C ASP A 9 42.44 2.65 20.21
N ASP A 10 41.45 1.86 20.63
CA ASP A 10 41.18 0.51 20.10
C ASP A 10 39.67 0.20 20.08
N PHE A 11 38.86 1.15 19.60
CA PHE A 11 37.46 0.88 19.25
C PHE A 11 37.30 0.75 17.73
N ILE A 12 37.84 -0.34 17.20
CA ILE A 12 37.52 -0.80 15.84
C ILE A 12 36.12 -1.40 15.91
N TRP A 13 35.10 -0.64 15.50
CA TRP A 13 33.79 -1.19 15.14
C TRP A 13 33.93 -1.93 13.79
N GLY A 14 34.67 -3.03 13.82
CA GLY A 14 34.78 -4.00 12.74
C GLY A 14 33.72 -5.06 12.98
N ASP A 15 32.57 -4.86 12.38
CA ASP A 15 32.13 -5.74 11.30
C ASP A 15 31.15 -4.93 10.46
N GLU A 16 31.63 -4.53 9.28
CA GLU A 16 30.78 -4.24 8.13
C GLU A 16 30.15 -5.57 7.75
N GLN A 17 29.14 -5.97 8.52
CA GLN A 17 28.27 -7.06 8.16
C GLN A 17 27.42 -6.53 7.02
N THR A 18 27.95 -6.77 5.82
CA THR A 18 27.21 -6.76 4.57
C THR A 18 25.95 -7.58 4.82
N ALA A 19 24.82 -6.90 5.05
CA ALA A 19 23.50 -7.50 4.93
C ALA A 19 23.23 -7.73 3.44
N ALA A 20 24.03 -8.61 2.85
CA ALA A 20 23.94 -9.08 1.47
C ALA A 20 23.67 -10.58 1.51
N ASP A 21 22.56 -10.92 2.17
CA ASP A 21 21.77 -12.12 1.87
C ASP A 21 20.32 -11.65 1.90
N ALA A 22 19.96 -10.83 0.90
CA ALA A 22 18.56 -10.69 0.52
C ALA A 22 18.17 -12.03 -0.10
N ASP A 23 17.52 -12.86 0.70
CA ASP A 23 16.91 -14.11 0.27
C ASP A 23 16.00 -13.77 -0.92
N SER A 24 16.45 -14.07 -2.14
CA SER A 24 15.70 -13.80 -3.37
C SER A 24 14.55 -14.79 -3.44
N THR A 25 13.57 -14.62 -2.56
CA THR A 25 12.29 -15.30 -2.66
C THR A 25 11.63 -14.73 -3.90
N GLU A 26 11.43 -15.56 -4.92
CA GLU A 26 10.66 -15.16 -6.10
C GLU A 26 9.28 -14.72 -5.62
N VAL A 27 8.93 -13.46 -5.89
CA VAL A 27 7.63 -12.89 -5.53
C VAL A 27 6.54 -13.61 -6.32
N ILE A 28 5.63 -14.29 -5.61
CA ILE A 28 4.61 -15.13 -6.23
C ILE A 28 3.34 -14.32 -6.49
N PHE A 29 2.92 -14.27 -7.75
CA PHE A 29 1.59 -13.77 -8.09
C PHE A 29 0.57 -14.92 -8.07
N GLY A 30 -0.47 -14.75 -7.25
CA GLY A 30 -1.55 -15.72 -7.11
C GLY A 30 -2.79 -15.31 -7.91
N ARG A 31 -3.74 -16.25 -8.02
CA ARG A 31 -5.07 -16.00 -8.59
C ARG A 31 -6.08 -15.72 -7.48
N SER A 32 -7.04 -14.85 -7.74
CA SER A 32 -8.17 -14.57 -6.83
C SER A 32 -9.51 -14.77 -7.55
N TRP A 33 -10.61 -14.56 -6.82
CA TRP A 33 -11.92 -14.43 -7.44
C TRP A 33 -12.14 -13.00 -7.88
N ARG A 34 -12.69 -12.85 -9.08
CA ARG A 34 -12.98 -11.54 -9.65
C ARG A 34 -14.11 -10.86 -8.90
N TYR A 35 -13.82 -9.68 -8.36
CA TYR A 35 -14.76 -8.85 -7.62
C TYR A 35 -14.97 -7.52 -8.35
N ASP A 36 -16.22 -7.13 -8.51
CA ASP A 36 -16.62 -5.84 -9.07
C ASP A 36 -16.86 -4.87 -7.91
N TYR A 37 -15.99 -3.86 -7.77
CA TYR A 37 -16.08 -2.87 -6.69
C TYR A 37 -17.21 -1.87 -6.89
N ASP A 38 -17.63 -1.61 -8.14
CA ASP A 38 -18.75 -0.71 -8.43
C ASP A 38 -20.09 -1.40 -8.13
N ALA A 39 -20.21 -2.68 -8.50
CA ALA A 39 -21.41 -3.47 -8.22
C ALA A 39 -21.45 -4.02 -6.78
N GLY A 40 -20.29 -4.16 -6.14
CA GLY A 40 -20.15 -4.75 -4.81
C GLY A 40 -20.41 -6.26 -4.76
N ASP A 41 -20.13 -6.99 -5.85
CA ASP A 41 -20.37 -8.44 -5.95
C ASP A 41 -19.29 -9.15 -6.78
N PHE A 42 -19.22 -10.47 -6.62
CA PHE A 42 -18.35 -11.31 -7.43
C PHE A 42 -18.88 -11.42 -8.86
N VAL A 43 -17.97 -11.29 -9.83
CA VAL A 43 -18.33 -11.45 -11.25
C VAL A 43 -18.64 -12.92 -11.51
N MET A 44 -19.82 -13.21 -12.06
CA MET A 44 -20.25 -14.56 -12.41
C MET A 44 -19.95 -14.88 -13.88
N THR A 45 -19.46 -16.08 -14.14
CA THR A 45 -19.40 -16.64 -15.49
C THR A 45 -20.80 -17.04 -15.97
N PRO A 46 -21.04 -17.17 -17.30
CA PRO A 46 -22.31 -17.68 -17.82
C PRO A 46 -22.70 -19.08 -17.32
N SER A 47 -21.73 -19.84 -16.79
CA SER A 47 -21.93 -21.15 -16.20
C SER A 47 -22.39 -21.12 -14.73
N GLY A 48 -22.57 -19.94 -14.13
CA GLY A 48 -22.96 -19.77 -12.72
C GLY A 48 -21.83 -19.97 -11.70
N ARG A 49 -20.58 -19.99 -12.16
CA ARG A 49 -19.38 -20.02 -11.30
C ARG A 49 -18.75 -18.64 -11.17
N VAL A 50 -18.15 -18.34 -10.03
CA VAL A 50 -17.36 -17.10 -9.83
C VAL A 50 -16.21 -17.05 -10.84
N ALA A 51 -16.06 -15.92 -11.52
CA ALA A 51 -14.95 -15.68 -12.43
C ALA A 51 -13.63 -15.60 -11.66
N VAL A 52 -12.57 -16.11 -12.27
CA VAL A 52 -11.24 -16.09 -11.66
C VAL A 52 -10.49 -14.88 -12.21
N ALA A 53 -9.91 -14.09 -11.32
CA ALA A 53 -8.98 -13.03 -11.67
C ALA A 53 -7.60 -13.64 -11.96
N ASP A 54 -6.95 -13.13 -12.99
CA ASP A 54 -5.56 -13.49 -13.28
C ASP A 54 -4.60 -12.84 -12.26
N GLU A 55 -3.31 -13.09 -12.43
CA GLU A 55 -2.26 -12.65 -11.52
C GLU A 55 -2.22 -11.13 -11.32
N LYS A 56 -2.31 -10.37 -12.43
CA LYS A 56 -2.35 -8.91 -12.41
C LYS A 56 -3.63 -8.41 -11.77
N GLU A 57 -4.79 -8.92 -12.21
CA GLU A 57 -6.09 -8.50 -11.69
C GLU A 57 -6.25 -8.82 -10.20
N ALA A 58 -5.73 -9.96 -9.74
CA ALA A 58 -5.72 -10.33 -8.33
C ALA A 58 -4.86 -9.39 -7.48
N TRP A 59 -3.71 -8.94 -8.00
CA TRP A 59 -2.88 -7.92 -7.36
C TRP A 59 -3.59 -6.56 -7.32
N VAL A 60 -4.18 -6.10 -8.42
CA VAL A 60 -4.96 -4.85 -8.45
C VAL A 60 -6.12 -4.88 -7.45
N GLN A 61 -6.86 -5.99 -7.37
CA GLN A 61 -7.92 -6.18 -6.38
C GLN A 61 -7.39 -6.14 -4.94
N TRP A 62 -6.19 -6.69 -4.70
CA TRP A 62 -5.55 -6.58 -3.40
C TRP A 62 -5.25 -5.11 -3.07
N CYS A 63 -4.75 -4.31 -4.03
CA CYS A 63 -4.47 -2.89 -3.85
C CYS A 63 -5.74 -2.11 -3.47
N HIS A 64 -6.84 -2.29 -4.21
CA HIS A 64 -8.14 -1.69 -3.85
C HIS A 64 -8.55 -2.05 -2.43
N LYS A 65 -8.49 -3.34 -2.09
CA LYS A 65 -8.88 -3.82 -0.76
C LYS A 65 -8.00 -3.25 0.35
N ALA A 66 -6.70 -3.14 0.13
CA ALA A 66 -5.75 -2.60 1.08
C ALA A 66 -6.03 -1.11 1.38
N ILE A 67 -6.38 -0.32 0.35
CA ILE A 67 -6.77 1.09 0.56
C ILE A 67 -8.07 1.19 1.35
N LEU A 68 -9.09 0.42 0.94
CA LEU A 68 -10.44 0.49 1.54
C LEU A 68 -10.52 -0.12 2.94
N THR A 69 -9.53 -0.91 3.35
CA THR A 69 -9.53 -1.54 4.67
C THR A 69 -8.89 -0.59 5.69
N PRO A 70 -9.62 -0.22 6.76
CA PRO A 70 -9.04 0.63 7.80
C PRO A 70 -8.03 -0.15 8.63
N ARG A 71 -6.83 0.40 8.75
CA ARG A 71 -5.74 -0.18 9.54
C ARG A 71 -6.13 -0.25 11.02
N TYR A 72 -5.66 -1.29 11.71
CA TYR A 72 -5.89 -1.56 13.14
C TYR A 72 -7.34 -1.89 13.57
N ARG A 73 -8.33 -1.82 12.66
CA ARG A 73 -9.74 -2.04 13.03
C ARG A 73 -10.11 -3.52 13.16
N HIS A 74 -9.53 -4.39 12.33
CA HIS A 74 -9.93 -5.79 12.27
C HIS A 74 -8.80 -6.71 12.74
N VAL A 75 -9.10 -7.56 13.73
CA VAL A 75 -8.13 -8.49 14.35
C VAL A 75 -7.59 -9.53 13.37
N ILE A 76 -8.31 -9.80 12.28
CA ILE A 76 -7.88 -10.74 11.24
C ILE A 76 -6.71 -10.24 10.39
N TYR A 77 -6.40 -8.94 10.45
CA TYR A 77 -5.33 -8.33 9.67
C TYR A 77 -4.11 -8.05 10.52
N SER A 78 -2.93 -8.11 9.91
CA SER A 78 -1.70 -7.61 10.52
C SER A 78 -1.80 -6.09 10.74
N ARG A 79 -0.91 -5.56 11.59
CA ARG A 79 -0.84 -4.11 11.84
C ARG A 79 -0.41 -3.32 10.61
N ASP A 80 0.25 -3.98 9.66
CA ASP A 80 0.78 -3.35 8.45
C ASP A 80 -0.24 -3.35 7.29
N TYR A 81 -1.36 -4.05 7.44
CA TYR A 81 -2.40 -4.12 6.40
C TYR A 81 -3.48 -3.06 6.58
N GLY A 82 -3.85 -2.41 5.48
CA GLY A 82 -4.87 -1.37 5.46
C GLY A 82 -4.28 0.04 5.36
N SER A 83 -5.16 1.04 5.34
CA SER A 83 -4.82 2.45 5.32
C SER A 83 -5.41 3.20 6.53
N GLU A 84 -4.86 4.37 6.84
CA GLU A 84 -5.33 5.28 7.91
C GLU A 84 -6.20 6.41 7.34
N LEU A 85 -6.71 6.26 6.10
CA LEU A 85 -7.40 7.33 5.37
C LEU A 85 -8.65 7.84 6.08
N GLU A 86 -9.38 6.98 6.78
CA GLU A 86 -10.56 7.39 7.56
C GLU A 86 -10.24 8.39 8.67
N GLU A 87 -8.99 8.44 9.17
CA GLU A 87 -8.58 9.40 10.20
C GLU A 87 -8.56 10.84 9.67
N LEU A 88 -8.55 11.02 8.34
CA LEU A 88 -8.61 12.33 7.70
C LEU A 88 -10.03 12.92 7.69
N ILE A 89 -11.07 12.08 7.84
CA ILE A 89 -12.46 12.50 7.82
C ILE A 89 -12.74 13.43 9.02
N GLY A 90 -13.22 14.64 8.73
CA GLY A 90 -13.51 15.66 9.75
C GLY A 90 -12.26 16.37 10.29
N SER A 91 -11.08 16.12 9.72
CA SER A 91 -9.88 16.88 10.05
C SER A 91 -9.98 18.32 9.54
N ALA A 92 -9.44 19.28 10.29
CA ALA A 92 -9.40 20.69 9.89
C ALA A 92 -8.17 21.04 9.02
N LEU A 93 -7.60 20.05 8.34
CA LEU A 93 -6.40 20.20 7.53
C LEU A 93 -6.71 20.95 6.23
N GLY A 94 -5.74 21.72 5.74
CA GLY A 94 -5.84 22.31 4.40
C GLY A 94 -5.70 21.25 3.31
N ARG A 95 -6.29 21.48 2.13
CA ARG A 95 -6.26 20.53 1.00
C ARG A 95 -4.87 20.01 0.66
N ALA A 96 -3.88 20.90 0.57
CA ALA A 96 -2.50 20.50 0.27
C ALA A 96 -1.90 19.55 1.32
N VAL A 97 -2.27 19.70 2.60
CA VAL A 97 -1.82 18.79 3.66
C VAL A 97 -2.57 17.46 3.57
N MET A 98 -3.88 17.50 3.29
CA MET A 98 -4.67 16.28 3.07
C MET A 98 -4.13 15.47 1.90
N GLU A 99 -3.89 16.09 0.75
CA GLU A 99 -3.32 15.41 -0.43
C GLU A 99 -1.96 14.76 -0.13
N SER A 100 -1.11 15.45 0.64
CA SER A 100 0.18 14.91 1.08
C SER A 100 0.01 13.70 2.02
N GLU A 101 -0.91 13.77 2.98
CA GLU A 101 -1.18 12.65 3.90
C GLU A 101 -1.81 11.46 3.18
N ILE A 102 -2.75 11.70 2.26
CA ILE A 102 -3.34 10.65 1.42
C ILE A 102 -2.25 9.95 0.59
N THR A 103 -1.38 10.73 -0.06
CA THR A 103 -0.24 10.22 -0.84
C THR A 103 0.63 9.31 0.02
N ARG A 104 1.00 9.78 1.22
CA ARG A 104 1.83 9.03 2.17
C ARG A 104 1.15 7.73 2.62
N MET A 105 -0.08 7.80 3.12
CA MET A 105 -0.82 6.66 3.66
C MET A 105 -1.08 5.57 2.60
N VAL A 106 -1.44 5.98 1.38
CA VAL A 106 -1.68 5.04 0.27
C VAL A 106 -0.38 4.39 -0.18
N SER A 107 0.70 5.15 -0.30
CA SER A 107 2.01 4.61 -0.66
C SER A 107 2.48 3.60 0.40
N GLU A 108 2.38 3.93 1.69
CA GLU A 108 2.73 3.02 2.79
C GLU A 108 1.88 1.75 2.78
N ALA A 109 0.57 1.86 2.55
CA ALA A 109 -0.33 0.71 2.54
C ALA A 109 -0.03 -0.27 1.38
N LEU A 110 0.27 0.26 0.19
CA LEU A 110 0.46 -0.55 -1.01
C LEU A 110 1.88 -1.11 -1.15
N LEU A 111 2.90 -0.37 -0.71
CA LEU A 111 4.31 -0.82 -0.72
C LEU A 111 4.60 -1.88 0.33
N MET A 112 3.64 -2.19 1.22
CA MET A 112 3.77 -3.30 2.17
C MET A 112 3.72 -4.67 1.48
N ASP A 113 3.14 -4.76 0.28
CA ASP A 113 3.10 -6.00 -0.50
C ASP A 113 4.29 -6.06 -1.47
N GLU A 114 5.06 -7.14 -1.38
CA GLU A 114 6.28 -7.38 -2.16
C GLU A 114 6.05 -7.37 -3.69
N ARG A 115 4.80 -7.53 -4.15
CA ARG A 115 4.45 -7.44 -5.57
C ARG A 115 4.49 -6.00 -6.07
N THR A 116 4.29 -5.01 -5.20
CA THR A 116 4.22 -3.60 -5.57
C THR A 116 5.61 -2.98 -5.57
N ALA A 117 6.07 -2.54 -6.75
CA ALA A 117 7.37 -1.89 -6.91
C ALA A 117 7.31 -0.37 -6.68
N SER A 118 6.25 0.30 -7.15
CA SER A 118 6.07 1.73 -6.95
C SER A 118 4.60 2.16 -6.92
N VAL A 119 4.36 3.29 -6.26
CA VAL A 119 3.10 4.02 -6.27
C VAL A 119 3.42 5.49 -6.52
N ASP A 120 2.92 6.05 -7.61
CA ASP A 120 3.25 7.41 -8.03
C ASP A 120 2.12 8.07 -8.83
N GLN A 121 2.39 9.25 -9.41
CA GLN A 121 1.44 9.99 -10.27
C GLN A 121 0.08 10.26 -9.60
N PHE A 122 0.10 10.67 -8.34
CA PHE A 122 -1.11 11.04 -7.61
C PHE A 122 -1.81 12.24 -8.23
N THR A 123 -3.12 12.13 -8.40
CA THR A 123 -4.00 13.22 -8.83
C THR A 123 -5.21 13.28 -7.89
N PHE A 124 -5.65 14.49 -7.57
CA PHE A 124 -6.75 14.73 -6.64
C PHE A 124 -7.83 15.59 -7.29
N THR A 125 -9.08 15.15 -7.18
CA THR A 125 -10.26 15.90 -7.61
C THR A 125 -11.16 16.13 -6.42
N TRP A 126 -11.34 17.40 -6.06
CA TRP A 126 -12.17 17.81 -4.93
C TRP A 126 -13.56 18.22 -5.41
N SER A 127 -14.57 17.57 -4.85
CA SER A 127 -15.96 18.01 -4.86
C SER A 127 -16.28 18.77 -3.55
N GLU A 128 -17.53 19.24 -3.38
CA GLU A 128 -17.92 19.94 -2.15
C GLU A 128 -17.73 19.07 -0.90
N ASP A 129 -18.14 17.80 -1.00
CA ASP A 129 -18.19 16.90 0.15
C ASP A 129 -17.21 15.72 0.08
N HIS A 130 -16.56 15.47 -1.07
CA HIS A 130 -15.68 14.33 -1.25
C HIS A 130 -14.38 14.63 -2.01
N CYS A 131 -13.37 13.79 -1.79
CA CYS A 131 -12.10 13.80 -2.51
C CYS A 131 -11.90 12.47 -3.26
N MET A 132 -11.80 12.56 -4.59
CA MET A 132 -11.40 11.45 -5.43
C MET A 132 -9.89 11.50 -5.65
N MET A 133 -9.21 10.40 -5.37
CA MET A 133 -7.79 10.21 -5.65
C MET A 133 -7.63 9.22 -6.79
N SER A 134 -6.66 9.48 -7.66
CA SER A 134 -6.06 8.46 -8.52
C SER A 134 -4.55 8.39 -8.35
N CYS A 135 -3.99 7.20 -8.52
CA CYS A 135 -2.54 6.99 -8.55
C CYS A 135 -2.17 5.87 -9.53
N ARG A 136 -0.92 5.86 -9.99
CA ARG A 136 -0.37 4.78 -10.78
C ARG A 136 0.37 3.80 -9.88
N ILE A 137 -0.01 2.53 -9.96
CA ILE A 137 0.70 1.43 -9.30
C ILE A 137 1.52 0.67 -10.34
N THR A 138 2.75 0.29 -9.98
CA THR A 138 3.64 -0.54 -10.80
C THR A 138 4.05 -1.76 -10.00
N ASN A 139 3.94 -2.95 -10.58
CA ASN A 139 4.39 -4.18 -9.92
C ASN A 139 5.87 -4.50 -10.25
N VAL A 140 6.43 -5.52 -9.58
CA VAL A 140 7.81 -5.99 -9.83
C VAL A 140 8.04 -6.65 -11.20
N GLN A 141 6.97 -6.87 -11.97
CA GLN A 141 6.98 -7.40 -13.35
C GLN A 141 6.80 -6.28 -14.39
N ASP A 142 6.89 -5.01 -13.99
CA ASP A 142 6.68 -3.80 -14.82
C ASP A 142 5.25 -3.60 -15.37
N ASP A 143 4.26 -4.36 -14.88
CA ASP A 143 2.86 -4.07 -15.16
C ASP A 143 2.42 -2.81 -14.40
N THR A 144 1.66 -1.97 -15.09
CA THR A 144 1.09 -0.75 -14.51
C THR A 144 -0.44 -0.79 -14.55
N GLU A 145 -1.06 -0.15 -13.56
CA GLU A 145 -2.50 0.09 -13.49
C GLU A 145 -2.77 1.46 -12.85
N ILE A 146 -3.88 2.10 -13.20
CA ILE A 146 -4.37 3.30 -12.52
C ILE A 146 -5.40 2.86 -11.50
N LEU A 147 -5.15 3.23 -10.25
CA LEU A 147 -6.03 2.95 -9.13
C LEU A 147 -6.81 4.20 -8.78
N GLU A 148 -8.13 4.08 -8.68
CA GLU A 148 -9.04 5.16 -8.30
C GLU A 148 -9.75 4.79 -6.99
N SER A 149 -9.87 5.76 -6.08
CA SER A 149 -10.57 5.59 -4.81
C SER A 149 -11.14 6.92 -4.31
N GLU A 150 -12.38 6.86 -3.84
CA GLU A 150 -12.95 7.89 -2.97
C GLU A 150 -12.31 7.76 -1.58
N VAL A 151 -11.93 8.88 -0.97
CA VAL A 151 -11.16 8.90 0.28
C VAL A 151 -11.92 9.55 1.43
N ILE A 152 -12.60 10.65 1.15
CA ILE A 152 -13.41 11.48 2.04
C ILE A 152 -14.68 11.79 1.29
#